data_AF-A0A2D8AFQ4-F1
#
_entry.id   AF-A0A2D8AFQ4-F1
#
_cell.length_a   1.000
_cell.length_b   1.000
_cell.length_c   1.000
_cell.angle_alpha   90.00
_cell.angle_beta   90.00
_cell.angle_gamma   90.00
#
_symmetry.space_group_name_H-M   'P 1'
#
loop_
_entity.id
_entity.type
_entity.pdbx_description
1 polymer ?
#
loop_
_entity_poly.entity_id
_entity_poly.type
_entity_poly.pdbx_seq_one_letter_code
_entity_poly.pdbx_strand_id
1 'polypeptide(L)'
;MCEIYSAAEPELFELKTRSIRIDGVVTSIRLEAVFWQILEQIADEAELTLGTFITRIYREVVERRGEPGNFTSLLRVACTTHLNEGQRLSLSDSRYRSDTITDNQEPARRAS
;
A
#
# COMPACT_ATOMS: atom_id res chain seq x y z
N MET A 1 -17.74 0.49 24.93
CA MET A 1 -16.94 1.36 24.02
C MET A 1 -15.72 0.64 23.46
N CYS A 2 -14.97 -0.13 24.26
CA CYS A 2 -13.89 -0.98 23.74
C CYS A 2 -14.38 -2.18 22.92
N GLU A 3 -15.57 -2.74 23.20
CA GLU A 3 -16.08 -3.93 22.50
C GLU A 3 -16.16 -3.76 20.98
N ILE A 4 -16.53 -2.58 20.46
CA ILE A 4 -16.54 -2.33 19.00
C ILE A 4 -15.13 -2.50 18.38
N TYR A 5 -14.07 -2.19 19.13
CA TYR A 5 -12.69 -2.24 18.64
C TYR A 5 -11.92 -3.50 19.06
N SER A 6 -12.36 -4.17 20.13
CA SER A 6 -11.72 -5.37 20.68
C SER A 6 -12.44 -6.67 20.34
N ALA A 7 -13.67 -6.61 19.81
CA ALA A 7 -14.43 -7.77 19.35
C ALA A 7 -14.27 -8.01 17.84
N ALA A 8 -13.19 -7.51 17.23
CA ALA A 8 -12.87 -7.86 15.85
C ALA A 8 -12.62 -9.37 15.78
N GLU A 9 -13.32 -10.05 14.88
CA GLU A 9 -13.11 -11.48 14.65
C GLU A 9 -11.62 -11.73 14.32
N PRO A 10 -10.95 -12.69 14.98
CA PRO A 10 -9.52 -12.95 14.80
C PRO A 10 -9.07 -13.13 13.35
N GLU A 11 -9.97 -13.66 12.54
CA GLU A 11 -9.78 -13.91 11.11
C GLU A 11 -9.53 -12.62 10.32
N LEU A 12 -10.09 -11.48 10.74
CA LEU A 12 -9.96 -10.20 10.03
C LEU A 12 -8.53 -9.66 10.04
N PHE A 13 -7.84 -9.76 11.18
CA PHE A 13 -6.47 -9.27 11.34
C PHE A 13 -5.41 -10.36 11.19
N GLU A 14 -5.81 -11.58 10.81
CA GLU A 14 -4.87 -12.65 10.49
C GLU A 14 -4.03 -12.27 9.26
N LEU A 15 -2.70 -12.34 9.38
CA LEU A 15 -1.80 -12.05 8.27
C LEU A 15 -1.80 -13.17 7.23
N LYS A 16 -2.25 -12.86 6.02
CA LYS A 16 -2.21 -13.74 4.85
C LYS A 16 -1.14 -13.27 3.87
N THR A 17 -0.32 -14.22 3.41
CA THR A 17 0.68 -13.99 2.35
C THR A 17 0.10 -14.44 1.01
N ARG A 18 0.17 -13.59 -0.01
CA ARG A 18 -0.24 -13.92 -1.38
C ARG A 18 0.87 -13.56 -2.38
N SER A 19 1.03 -14.39 -3.40
CA SER A 19 1.98 -14.17 -4.50
C SER A 19 1.29 -13.41 -5.62
N ILE A 20 1.73 -12.19 -5.90
CA ILE A 20 1.21 -11.33 -6.97
C ILE A 20 2.29 -11.17 -8.03
N ARG A 21 1.93 -11.35 -9.30
CA ARG A 21 2.84 -11.08 -10.42
C ARG A 21 2.75 -9.61 -10.79
N ILE A 22 3.83 -8.88 -10.53
CA ILE A 22 3.99 -7.45 -10.85
C ILE A 22 5.06 -7.36 -11.94
N ASP A 23 4.70 -6.89 -13.13
CA ASP A 23 5.62 -6.74 -14.26
C ASP A 23 6.45 -7.99 -14.59
N GLY A 24 5.81 -9.16 -14.48
CA GLY A 24 6.44 -10.46 -14.74
C GLY A 24 7.18 -11.06 -13.53
N VAL A 25 7.46 -10.28 -12.50
CA VAL A 25 8.14 -10.73 -11.28
C VAL A 25 7.10 -11.17 -10.23
N VAL A 26 7.28 -12.36 -9.66
CA VAL A 26 6.44 -12.85 -8.57
C VAL A 26 6.87 -12.18 -7.27
N THR A 27 5.98 -11.35 -6.72
CA THR A 27 6.19 -10.61 -5.48
C THR A 27 5.31 -11.19 -4.38
N SER A 28 5.93 -11.57 -3.27
CA SER A 28 5.22 -12.05 -2.08
C SER A 28 4.78 -10.87 -1.23
N ILE A 29 3.48 -10.69 -1.04
CA ILE A 29 2.89 -9.60 -0.26
C ILE A 29 2.18 -10.20 0.95
N ARG A 30 2.39 -9.63 2.15
CA ARG A 30 1.75 -10.06 3.39
C ARG A 30 0.89 -8.94 3.96
N LEU A 31 -0.41 -9.19 4.09
CA LEU A 31 -1.41 -8.26 4.62
C LEU A 31 -2.41 -9.02 5.48
N GLU A 32 -3.09 -8.30 6.36
CA GLU A 32 -4.24 -8.76 7.13
C GLU A 32 -5.36 -9.20 6.16
N ALA A 33 -6.14 -10.22 6.52
CA ALA A 33 -7.19 -10.77 5.67
C ALA A 33 -8.20 -9.70 5.22
N VAL A 34 -8.57 -8.79 6.12
CA VAL A 34 -9.50 -7.69 5.80
C VAL A 34 -8.98 -6.77 4.70
N PHE A 35 -7.67 -6.49 4.65
CA PHE A 35 -7.11 -5.67 3.59
C PHE A 35 -7.11 -6.40 2.25
N TRP A 36 -6.89 -7.71 2.23
CA TRP A 36 -7.05 -8.50 1.00
C TRP A 36 -8.48 -8.44 0.48
N GLN A 37 -9.46 -8.60 1.35
CA GLN A 37 -10.88 -8.51 0.99
C GLN A 37 -11.24 -7.14 0.41
N ILE A 38 -10.78 -6.05 1.03
CA ILE A 38 -11.03 -4.69 0.52
C ILE A 38 -10.33 -4.47 -0.83
N LEU A 39 -9.09 -4.96 -1.01
CA LEU A 39 -8.40 -4.84 -2.30
C LEU A 39 -9.12 -5.60 -3.42
N GLU A 40 -9.70 -6.77 -3.12
CA GLU A 40 -10.53 -7.54 -4.06
C GLU A 40 -11.79 -6.75 -4.43
N GLN A 41 -12.50 -6.20 -3.44
CA GLN A 41 -13.68 -5.37 -3.68
C GLN A 41 -13.36 -4.17 -4.58
N ILE A 42 -12.28 -3.42 -4.30
CA ILE A 42 -11.90 -2.26 -5.11
C ILE A 42 -11.55 -2.68 -6.54
N ALA A 43 -10.84 -3.81 -6.69
CA ALA A 43 -10.49 -4.33 -8.01
C ALA A 43 -11.74 -4.72 -8.81
N ASP A 44 -12.70 -5.39 -8.17
CA ASP A 44 -13.96 -5.81 -8.77
C ASP A 44 -14.83 -4.60 -9.19
N GLU A 45 -14.92 -3.57 -8.34
CA GLU A 45 -15.61 -2.29 -8.66
C GLU A 45 -14.98 -1.58 -9.87
N ALA A 46 -13.67 -1.75 -10.08
CA ALA A 46 -12.94 -1.20 -11.22
C ALA A 46 -12.93 -2.13 -12.45
N GLU A 47 -13.62 -3.27 -12.39
CA GLU A 47 -13.62 -4.32 -13.42
C GLU A 47 -12.20 -4.85 -13.74
N LEU A 48 -11.34 -4.96 -12.72
CA LEU A 48 -9.97 -5.44 -12.82
C LEU A 48 -9.76 -6.69 -11.98
N THR A 49 -8.86 -7.57 -12.42
CA THR A 49 -8.35 -8.61 -11.52
C THR A 49 -7.49 -7.98 -10.43
N LEU A 50 -7.49 -8.56 -9.23
CA LEU A 50 -6.66 -8.12 -8.09
C LEU A 50 -5.18 -7.89 -8.48
N GLY A 51 -4.60 -8.81 -9.25
CA GLY A 51 -3.21 -8.69 -9.70
C GLY A 51 -2.98 -7.51 -10.65
N THR A 52 -3.94 -7.23 -11.54
CA THR A 52 -3.88 -6.06 -12.44
C THR A 52 -4.00 -4.78 -11.66
N PHE A 53 -4.95 -4.72 -10.72
CA PHE A 53 -5.15 -3.55 -9.85
C PHE A 53 -3.89 -3.23 -9.02
N ILE A 54 -3.33 -4.22 -8.34
CA ILE A 54 -2.10 -4.06 -7.55
C ILE A 54 -0.91 -3.64 -8.44
N THR A 55 -0.78 -4.23 -9.64
CA THR A 55 0.28 -3.85 -10.59
C THR A 55 0.14 -2.40 -11.06
N ARG A 56 -1.08 -1.91 -11.27
CA ARG A 56 -1.32 -0.50 -11.62
C ARG A 56 -0.87 0.44 -10.50
N ILE A 57 -1.27 0.17 -9.26
CA ILE A 57 -0.82 0.97 -8.10
C ILE A 57 0.71 0.97 -8.01
N TYR A 58 1.34 -0.19 -8.17
CA TYR A 58 2.79 -0.31 -8.13
C TYR A 58 3.47 0.58 -9.19
N ARG A 59 3.00 0.51 -10.44
CA ARG A 59 3.54 1.33 -11.54
C ARG A 59 3.36 2.82 -11.28
N GLU A 60 2.17 3.25 -10.87
CA GLU A 60 1.91 4.67 -10.59
C GLU A 60 2.82 5.24 -9.50
N VAL A 61 3.16 4.44 -8.48
CA VAL A 61 4.05 4.87 -7.41
C VAL A 61 5.49 4.98 -7.91
N VAL A 62 5.96 3.96 -8.64
CA VAL A 62 7.30 3.97 -9.24
C VAL A 62 7.45 5.12 -10.23
N GLU A 63 6.46 5.38 -11.07
CA GLU A 63 6.46 6.51 -12.01
C GLU A 63 6.52 7.86 -11.30
N ARG A 64 5.83 8.01 -10.16
CA ARG A 64 5.77 9.29 -9.41
C ARG A 64 6.96 9.51 -8.47
N ARG A 65 7.52 8.45 -7.89
CA ARG A 65 8.53 8.52 -6.81
C ARG A 65 9.89 7.91 -7.17
N GLY A 66 10.00 7.21 -8.30
CA GLY A 66 11.19 6.47 -8.71
C GLY A 66 11.29 5.07 -8.10
N GLU A 67 10.62 4.81 -6.97
CA GLU A 67 10.63 3.53 -6.27
C GLU A 67 9.28 3.27 -5.55
N PRO A 68 8.93 2.00 -5.25
CA PRO A 68 7.68 1.68 -4.57
C PRO A 68 7.67 2.02 -3.07
N GLY A 69 8.85 2.16 -2.45
CA GLY A 69 8.99 2.34 -0.99
C GLY A 69 8.34 1.20 -0.20
N ASN A 70 7.68 1.53 0.92
CA ASN A 70 6.91 0.55 1.70
C ASN A 70 5.55 0.26 1.04
N PHE A 71 5.58 -0.59 0.01
CA PHE A 71 4.41 -0.92 -0.80
C PHE A 71 3.27 -1.57 0.01
N THR A 72 3.60 -2.43 0.98
CA THR A 72 2.60 -3.08 1.84
C THR A 72 1.84 -2.04 2.69
N SER A 73 2.53 -1.06 3.27
CA SER A 73 1.88 0.04 3.99
C SER A 73 1.05 0.91 3.07
N LEU A 74 1.51 1.15 1.84
CA LEU A 74 0.72 1.88 0.85
C LEU A 74 -0.60 1.19 0.54
N LEU A 75 -0.62 -0.13 0.37
CA LEU A 75 -1.85 -0.88 0.10
C LEU A 75 -2.86 -0.72 1.25
N ARG A 76 -2.39 -0.75 2.51
CA ARG A 76 -3.27 -0.47 3.67
C ARG A 76 -3.84 0.95 3.62
N VAL A 77 -2.99 1.94 3.31
CA VAL A 77 -3.43 3.34 3.16
C VAL A 77 -4.45 3.49 2.02
N ALA A 78 -4.26 2.78 0.90
CA ALA A 78 -5.20 2.75 -0.21
C ALA A 78 -6.57 2.21 0.22
N CYS A 79 -6.60 1.08 0.94
CA CYS A 79 -7.85 0.54 1.51
C CYS A 79 -8.53 1.54 2.45
N THR A 80 -7.78 2.17 3.37
CA THR A 80 -8.35 3.17 4.28
C THR A 80 -8.86 4.41 3.54
N THR A 81 -8.22 4.79 2.43
CA THR A 81 -8.65 5.92 1.59
C THR A 81 -9.94 5.57 0.86
N HIS A 82 -10.07 4.35 0.33
CA HIS A 82 -11.29 3.86 -0.30
C HIS A 82 -12.47 3.84 0.68
N LEU A 83 -12.26 3.31 1.90
CA LEU A 83 -13.29 3.32 2.96
C LEU A 83 -13.65 4.73 3.43
N ASN A 84 -12.75 5.70 3.23
CA ASN A 84 -13.01 7.12 3.44
C ASN A 84 -13.65 7.78 2.20
N GLU A 85 -14.51 7.05 1.49
CA GLU A 85 -15.24 7.50 0.29
C GLU A 85 -14.32 8.01 -0.84
N GLY A 86 -13.09 7.49 -0.91
CA GLY A 86 -12.07 7.93 -1.86
C GLY A 86 -11.46 9.30 -1.55
N GLN A 87 -11.82 9.93 -0.42
CA GLN A 87 -11.22 11.18 0.00
C GLN A 87 -9.80 10.94 0.52
N ARG A 88 -8.84 11.62 -0.11
CA ARG A 88 -7.41 11.49 0.21
C ARG A 88 -7.15 11.82 1.67
N LEU A 89 -6.58 10.85 2.39
CA LEU A 89 -6.13 11.03 3.77
C LEU A 89 -4.93 11.99 3.82
N SER A 90 -4.91 12.86 4.83
CA SER A 90 -3.80 13.77 5.10
C SER A 90 -3.39 13.69 6.57
N LEU A 91 -2.09 13.85 6.83
CA LEU A 91 -1.56 13.88 8.19
C LEU A 91 -1.91 15.24 8.83
N SER A 92 -2.83 15.22 9.78
CA SER A 92 -3.29 16.40 10.52
C SER A 92 -2.36 16.84 11.65
N ASP A 93 -1.63 15.90 12.26
CA ASP A 93 -0.73 16.15 13.40
C ASP A 93 0.74 16.08 12.98
N SER A 94 1.51 17.11 13.34
CA SER A 94 2.94 17.20 13.07
C SER A 94 3.75 16.10 13.75
N ARG A 95 3.24 15.49 14.84
CA ARG A 95 3.93 14.41 15.55
C ARG A 95 4.12 13.13 14.72
N TYR A 96 3.33 12.95 13.66
CA TYR A 96 3.46 11.82 12.73
C TYR A 96 4.18 12.19 11.43
N ARG A 97 4.58 13.47 11.27
CA ARG A 97 5.50 13.86 10.20
C ARG A 97 6.89 13.43 10.64
N SER A 98 7.41 12.35 10.07
CA SER A 98 8.84 12.08 10.18
C SER A 98 9.60 13.22 9.51
N ASP A 99 10.37 13.96 10.29
CA ASP A 99 11.55 14.63 9.77
C ASP A 99 12.59 13.57 9.40
N THR A 100 13.41 13.84 8.37
CA THR A 100 14.51 13.02 7.81
C THR A 100 14.10 11.85 6.86
N ILE A 101 14.69 11.62 5.67
CA ILE A 101 15.99 12.00 5.07
C ILE A 101 15.82 12.18 3.54
N THR A 102 16.30 13.30 3.00
CA THR A 102 16.72 13.40 1.60
C THR A 102 18.00 12.60 1.48
N ASP A 103 17.95 11.34 1.00
CA ASP A 103 19.20 10.64 0.70
C ASP A 103 19.71 11.12 -0.66
N ASN A 104 21.01 11.41 -0.66
CA ASN A 104 21.72 12.23 -1.62
C ASN A 104 21.59 11.69 -3.06
N GLN A 105 21.17 12.56 -3.98
CA GLN A 105 21.80 12.58 -5.30
C GLN A 105 23.28 12.94 -5.09
N GLU A 106 24.16 11.94 -5.06
CA GLU A 106 25.59 12.19 -5.27
C GLU A 106 25.87 12.20 -6.78
N PRO A 107 26.34 13.33 -7.36
CA PRO A 107 26.59 13.40 -8.79
C PRO A 107 27.85 12.64 -9.15
N ALA A 108 27.78 11.89 -10.25
CA ALA A 108 28.90 11.25 -10.91
C ALA A 108 30.12 12.18 -11.01
N ARG A 109 31.15 11.93 -10.21
CA ARG A 109 32.48 12.48 -10.47
C ARG A 109 33.24 11.54 -11.39
N ARG A 110 33.41 11.99 -12.62
CA ARG A 110 34.49 11.60 -13.53
C ARG A 110 35.85 11.88 -12.87
N ALA A 111 36.74 10.91 -12.92
CA ALA A 111 38.20 11.05 -13.04
C ALA A 111 38.67 9.73 -13.67
N SER A 112 39.00 9.73 -14.97
CA SER A 112 40.35 9.94 -15.51
C SER A 112 41.30 8.82 -15.14
#